data_AF-A0A8J6GKF0-F1
#
_entry.id   AF-A0A8J6GKF0-F1
#
_cell.length_a   1.000
_cell.length_b   1.000
_cell.length_c   1.000
_cell.angle_alpha   90.00
_cell.angle_beta   90.00
_cell.angle_gamma   90.00
#
_symmetry.space_group_name_H-M   'P 1'
#
loop_
_entity.id
_entity.type
_entity.pdbx_description
1 polymer ?
#
loop_
_entity_poly.entity_id
_entity_poly.type
_entity_poly.pdbx_seq_one_letter_code
_entity_poly.pdbx_strand_id
1 'polypeptide(L)'
;MLLFALNHVVAKSCFWYFLSPLKKMKKLSGETVYCGQEFEKLLLRAEKFGIWLRCDSLSGTHNVYREYLDLTMTGTITQCYQDVGARHRAHAHSIQIMKVEETEEGTCCLLGHQAVPRHQDQVSVA
;
A
#
# COMPACT_ATOMS: atom_id res chain seq x y z
N MET A 1 10.44 1.34 -10.32
CA MET A 1 9.35 0.61 -9.62
C MET A 1 9.21 1.24 -8.27
N LEU A 2 8.00 1.64 -7.87
CA LEU A 2 7.75 2.18 -6.54
C LEU A 2 7.67 1.00 -5.55
N LEU A 3 8.45 1.06 -4.47
CA LEU A 3 8.56 -0.02 -3.49
C LEU A 3 8.51 0.56 -2.08
N PHE A 4 7.79 -0.12 -1.20
CA PHE A 4 7.68 0.23 0.21
C PHE A 4 8.51 -0.75 1.04
N ALA A 5 9.55 -0.23 1.69
CA ALA A 5 10.49 -1.03 2.46
C ALA A 5 11.12 -0.19 3.58
N LEU A 6 11.59 -0.86 4.63
CA LEU A 6 12.21 -0.23 5.80
C LEU A 6 13.59 0.39 5.48
N ASN A 7 14.30 -0.16 4.49
CA ASN A 7 15.61 0.33 4.07
C ASN A 7 15.91 -0.07 2.62
N HIS A 8 16.98 0.51 2.06
CA HIS A 8 17.37 0.30 0.67
C HIS A 8 17.81 -1.15 0.37
N VAL A 9 18.29 -1.91 1.36
CA VAL A 9 18.71 -3.31 1.18
C VAL A 9 17.49 -4.19 0.91
N VAL A 10 16.45 -4.05 1.74
CA VAL A 10 15.17 -4.74 1.55
C VAL A 10 14.51 -4.27 0.27
N ALA A 11 14.54 -2.97 -0.05
CA ALA A 11 14.01 -2.44 -1.30
C ALA A 11 14.65 -3.10 -2.54
N LYS A 12 15.99 -3.22 -2.57
CA LYS A 12 16.71 -3.91 -3.67
C LYS A 12 16.33 -5.39 -3.74
N SER A 13 16.16 -6.06 -2.60
CA SER A 13 15.72 -7.46 -2.58
C SER A 13 14.31 -7.63 -3.15
N CYS A 14 13.36 -6.80 -2.69
CA CYS A 14 11.98 -6.77 -3.18
C CYS A 14 11.92 -6.43 -4.68
N PHE A 15 12.75 -5.49 -5.14
CA PHE A 15 12.86 -5.16 -6.56
C PHE A 15 13.12 -6.40 -7.41
N TRP A 16 14.13 -7.20 -7.05
CA TRP A 16 14.44 -8.43 -7.79
C TRP A 16 13.36 -9.50 -7.63
N TYR A 17 12.75 -9.62 -6.45
CA TYR A 17 11.63 -10.54 -6.22
C TYR A 17 10.47 -10.28 -7.18
N PHE A 18 10.08 -9.02 -7.36
CA PHE A 18 8.99 -8.66 -8.28
C PHE A 18 9.44 -8.61 -9.74
N LEU A 19 10.68 -8.21 -10.03
CA LEU A 19 11.16 -8.09 -11.40
C LEU A 19 11.27 -9.45 -12.10
N SER A 20 11.78 -10.48 -11.41
CA SER A 20 12.00 -11.81 -11.98
C SER A 20 10.76 -12.51 -12.58
N PRO A 21 9.57 -12.47 -11.97
CA PRO A 21 8.35 -12.98 -12.60
C PRO A 21 7.80 -12.05 -13.69
N LEU A 22 7.98 -10.73 -13.58
CA LEU A 22 7.47 -9.75 -14.55
C LEU A 22 8.27 -9.71 -15.85
N LYS A 23 9.60 -9.83 -15.72
CA LYS A 23 10.58 -9.83 -16.81
C LYS A 23 11.52 -10.98 -16.50
N LYS A 24 11.81 -11.85 -17.48
CA LYS A 24 12.69 -13.04 -17.34
C LYS A 24 14.17 -12.64 -17.08
N MET A 25 14.42 -11.89 -16.01
CA MET A 25 15.68 -11.31 -15.61
C MET A 25 16.00 -11.73 -14.16
N LYS A 26 17.28 -11.97 -13.90
CA LYS A 26 17.79 -12.36 -12.58
C LYS A 26 18.79 -11.31 -12.09
N LYS A 27 19.01 -11.25 -10.78
CA LYS A 27 20.03 -10.38 -10.17
C LYS A 27 21.44 -10.60 -10.71
N LEU A 28 21.76 -11.81 -11.19
CA LEU A 28 23.05 -12.11 -11.80
C LEU A 28 23.17 -11.59 -13.24
N SER A 29 22.05 -11.40 -13.94
CA SER A 29 22.03 -11.00 -15.35
C SER A 29 21.77 -9.50 -15.53
N GLY A 30 21.64 -8.74 -14.46
CA GLY A 30 21.37 -7.31 -14.51
C GLY A 30 21.73 -6.62 -13.20
N GLU A 31 21.74 -5.30 -13.21
CA GLU A 31 22.13 -4.49 -12.06
C GLU A 31 21.08 -3.42 -11.73
N THR A 32 21.09 -2.95 -10.49
CA THR A 32 20.22 -1.86 -10.06
C THR A 32 20.91 -0.52 -10.35
N VAL A 33 20.41 0.20 -11.36
CA VAL A 33 20.98 1.50 -11.79
C VAL A 33 20.85 2.57 -10.70
N TYR A 34 19.66 2.71 -10.11
CA TYR A 34 19.38 3.70 -9.07
C TYR A 34 18.39 3.14 -8.04
N CYS A 35 18.62 3.48 -6.78
CA CYS A 35 17.73 3.18 -5.67
C CYS A 35 17.78 4.37 -4.71
N GLY A 36 16.78 5.24 -4.82
CA GLY A 36 16.58 6.40 -3.96
C GLY A 36 15.29 6.29 -3.17
N GLN A 37 15.25 6.98 -2.04
CA GLN A 37 14.01 7.21 -1.30
C GLN A 37 13.35 8.46 -1.86
N GLU A 38 12.12 8.32 -2.33
CA GLU A 38 11.29 9.44 -2.71
C GLU A 38 10.43 9.82 -1.51
N PHE A 39 10.48 11.09 -1.12
CA PHE A 39 9.61 11.62 -0.08
C PHE A 39 8.38 12.22 -0.74
N GLU A 40 7.22 11.83 -0.25
CA GLU A 40 5.96 12.42 -0.68
C GLU A 40 5.87 13.87 -0.20
N LYS A 41 5.10 14.66 -0.93
CA LYS A 41 4.72 15.98 -0.45
C LYS A 41 3.80 15.78 0.75
N LEU A 42 4.14 16.38 1.88
CA LEU A 42 3.25 16.37 3.04
C LEU A 42 1.96 17.09 2.67
N LEU A 43 0.84 16.37 2.73
CA LEU A 43 -0.47 16.93 2.55
C LEU A 43 -0.86 17.69 3.82
N LEU A 44 -1.37 18.92 3.65
CA LEU A 44 -1.91 19.71 4.76
C LEU A 44 -3.29 19.22 5.21
N ARG A 45 -3.92 18.35 4.41
CA ARG A 45 -5.23 17.76 4.63
C ARG A 45 -5.13 16.25 4.45
N ALA A 46 -5.84 15.51 5.29
CA ALA A 46 -5.94 14.06 5.13
C ALA A 46 -6.70 13.72 3.85
N GLU A 47 -6.09 12.89 3.02
CA GLU A 47 -6.65 12.40 1.76
C GLU A 47 -6.93 10.90 1.86
N LYS A 48 -7.79 10.42 0.97
CA LYS A 48 -8.12 9.01 0.88
C LYS A 48 -7.19 8.35 -0.11
N PHE A 49 -6.62 7.22 0.28
CA PHE A 49 -5.80 6.40 -0.59
C PHE A 49 -6.47 5.05 -0.82
N GLY A 50 -6.66 4.71 -2.09
CA GLY A 50 -7.06 3.39 -2.54
C GLY A 50 -5.83 2.50 -2.73
N ILE A 51 -5.83 1.33 -2.09
CA ILE A 51 -4.77 0.32 -2.18
C ILE A 51 -5.35 -0.93 -2.83
N TRP A 52 -4.75 -1.32 -3.97
CA TRP A 52 -4.95 -2.63 -4.56
C TRP A 52 -3.83 -3.55 -4.10
N LEU A 53 -4.19 -4.61 -3.41
CA LEU A 53 -3.26 -5.59 -2.87
C LEU A 53 -3.67 -7.00 -3.24
N ARG A 54 -2.68 -7.86 -3.44
CA ARG A 54 -2.84 -9.30 -3.47
C ARG A 54 -2.39 -9.86 -2.13
N CYS A 55 -3.24 -10.65 -1.49
CA CYS A 55 -2.94 -11.31 -0.23
C CYS A 55 -3.02 -12.83 -0.41
N ASP A 56 -1.97 -13.51 0.02
CA ASP A 56 -1.94 -14.96 0.08
C ASP A 56 -2.47 -15.40 1.46
N SER A 57 -3.53 -16.21 1.44
CA SER A 57 -4.14 -16.83 2.61
C SER A 57 -3.87 -18.33 2.61
N LEU A 58 -4.20 -19.00 3.73
CA LEU A 58 -4.07 -20.46 3.82
C LEU A 58 -4.90 -21.21 2.76
N SER A 59 -6.02 -20.63 2.33
CA SER A 59 -6.93 -21.22 1.35
C SER A 59 -6.61 -20.86 -0.10
N GLY A 60 -5.76 -19.85 -0.34
CA GLY A 60 -5.46 -19.37 -1.68
C GLY A 60 -5.13 -17.88 -1.75
N THR A 61 -4.97 -17.38 -2.96
CA THR A 61 -4.51 -16.01 -3.22
C THR A 61 -5.68 -15.12 -3.62
N HIS A 62 -5.86 -13.98 -2.95
CA HIS A 62 -7.00 -13.09 -3.13
C HIS A 62 -6.53 -11.68 -3.51
N ASN A 63 -7.19 -11.08 -4.51
CA ASN A 63 -7.04 -9.65 -4.79
C ASN A 63 -8.04 -8.88 -3.93
N VAL A 64 -7.57 -7.84 -3.27
CA VAL A 64 -8.34 -7.04 -2.32
C VAL A 64 -8.09 -5.57 -2.65
N TYR A 65 -9.16 -4.79 -2.59
CA TYR A 65 -9.09 -3.33 -2.61
C TYR A 65 -9.45 -2.81 -1.22
N ARG A 66 -8.68 -1.83 -0.71
CA ARG A 66 -8.95 -1.17 0.57
C ARG A 66 -8.69 0.31 0.47
N GLU A 67 -9.51 1.09 1.15
CA GLU A 67 -9.34 2.53 1.28
C GLU A 67 -8.91 2.87 2.70
N TYR A 68 -7.93 3.77 2.82
CA TYR A 68 -7.52 4.33 4.10
C TYR A 68 -7.46 5.86 3.99
N LEU A 69 -7.55 6.52 5.15
CA LEU A 69 -7.46 7.97 5.26
C LEU A 69 -6.17 8.31 6.00
N ASP A 70 -5.27 9.04 5.34
CA ASP A 70 -4.02 9.48 5.98
C ASP A 70 -3.47 10.75 5.29
N LEU A 71 -2.42 11.32 5.87
CA LEU A 71 -1.67 12.46 5.32
C LEU A 71 -0.57 12.03 4.34
N THR A 72 -0.17 10.75 4.37
CA THR A 72 0.92 10.21 3.55
C THR A 72 0.56 8.82 3.02
N MET A 73 0.99 8.50 1.80
CA MET A 73 0.88 7.17 1.22
C MET A 73 1.76 6.16 1.96
N THR A 74 2.94 6.57 2.47
CA THR A 74 3.79 5.69 3.31
C THR A 74 3.09 5.29 4.63
N GLY A 75 2.42 6.23 5.30
CA GLY A 75 1.64 5.95 6.50
C GLY A 75 0.42 5.07 6.21
N THR A 76 -0.29 5.36 5.12
CA THR A 76 -1.40 4.55 4.59
C THR A 76 -1.00 3.08 4.40
N ILE A 77 0.17 2.83 3.83
CA ILE A 77 0.66 1.48 3.58
C ILE A 77 1.05 0.78 4.86
N THR A 78 1.64 1.52 5.80
CA THR A 78 1.93 1.01 7.14
C THR A 78 0.64 0.56 7.84
N GLN A 79 -0.41 1.38 7.76
CA GLN A 79 -1.74 1.04 8.26
C GLN A 79 -2.32 -0.19 7.54
N CYS A 80 -2.11 -0.29 6.23
CA CYS A 80 -2.57 -1.45 5.46
C CYS A 80 -1.90 -2.76 5.90
N TYR A 81 -0.58 -2.76 6.11
CA TYR A 81 0.13 -3.93 6.62
C TYR A 81 -0.36 -4.33 8.02
N GLN A 82 -0.64 -3.36 8.88
CA GLN A 82 -1.17 -3.61 10.22
C GLN A 82 -2.60 -4.17 10.19
N ASP A 83 -3.49 -3.60 9.38
CA ASP A 83 -4.90 -4.02 9.31
C ASP A 83 -5.05 -5.42 8.72
N VAL A 84 -4.31 -5.71 7.64
CA VAL A 84 -4.31 -7.04 7.01
C VAL A 84 -3.67 -8.09 7.92
N GLY A 85 -2.60 -7.72 8.64
CA GLY A 85 -2.00 -8.57 9.67
C GLY A 85 -2.92 -8.82 10.87
N ALA A 86 -3.64 -7.81 11.34
CA ALA A 86 -4.53 -7.93 12.50
C ALA A 86 -5.78 -8.77 12.18
N ARG A 87 -6.42 -8.53 11.03
CA ARG A 87 -7.68 -9.21 10.67
C ARG A 87 -7.46 -10.62 10.14
N HIS A 88 -6.43 -10.80 9.32
CA HIS A 88 -6.25 -12.04 8.55
C HIS A 88 -4.99 -12.81 8.94
N ARG A 89 -4.22 -12.32 9.93
CA ARG A 89 -2.93 -12.90 10.34
C ARG A 89 -1.94 -13.06 9.17
N ALA A 90 -2.10 -12.22 8.16
CA ALA A 90 -1.25 -12.24 6.99
C ALA A 90 0.06 -11.50 7.29
N HIS A 91 1.17 -12.14 6.98
CA HIS A 91 2.49 -11.57 7.15
C HIS A 91 2.86 -10.70 5.94
N ALA A 92 3.83 -9.79 6.12
CA ALA A 92 4.26 -8.89 5.05
C ALA A 92 4.71 -9.62 3.77
N HIS A 93 5.29 -10.82 3.89
CA HIS A 93 5.70 -11.62 2.73
C HIS A 93 4.53 -12.21 1.93
N SER A 94 3.35 -12.33 2.56
CA SER A 94 2.11 -12.81 1.94
C SER A 94 1.31 -11.69 1.29
N ILE A 95 1.73 -10.43 1.44
CA ILE A 95 1.01 -9.25 0.96
C ILE A 95 1.84 -8.59 -0.14
N GLN A 96 1.24 -8.44 -1.32
CA GLN A 96 1.84 -7.77 -2.48
C GLN A 96 0.99 -6.54 -2.83
N ILE A 97 1.57 -5.35 -2.66
CA ILE A 97 0.93 -4.10 -3.06
C ILE A 97 1.09 -3.93 -4.57
N MET A 98 -0.03 -3.80 -5.28
CA MET A 98 -0.04 -3.68 -6.75
C MET A 98 -0.10 -2.22 -7.20
N LYS A 99 -0.97 -1.43 -6.58
CA LYS A 99 -1.17 -0.02 -6.89
C LYS A 99 -1.63 0.72 -5.63
N VAL A 100 -1.20 1.97 -5.50
CA VAL A 100 -1.72 2.92 -4.52
C VAL A 100 -2.04 4.22 -5.26
N GLU A 101 -3.20 4.81 -4.96
CA GLU A 101 -3.69 6.00 -5.65
C GLU A 101 -4.54 6.85 -4.71
N GLU A 102 -4.42 8.18 -4.82
CA GLU A 102 -5.31 9.12 -4.16
C GLU A 102 -6.71 9.03 -4.79
N THR A 103 -7.73 8.89 -3.96
CA THR A 103 -9.13 8.76 -4.40
C THR A 103 -9.85 10.08 -4.19
N GLU A 104 -10.50 10.57 -5.25
CA GLU A 104 -11.29 11.80 -5.20
C GLU A 104 -12.49 11.69 -4.24
N GLU A 105 -12.88 12.82 -3.63
CA GLU A 105 -14.03 12.93 -2.74
C GLU A 105 -15.34 12.78 -3.54
N GLY A 106 -15.73 11.54 -3.84
CA GLY A 106 -16.98 11.23 -4.54
C GLY A 106 -17.05 9.79 -5.03
N THR A 107 -15.91 9.21 -5.37
CA THR A 107 -15.74 7.82 -5.83
C THR A 107 -15.41 6.88 -4.68
N CYS A 108 -15.97 7.14 -3.50
CA CYS A 108 -15.89 6.21 -2.37
C CYS A 108 -16.62 4.93 -2.79
N CYS A 109 -15.90 3.83 -2.94
CA CYS A 109 -16.52 2.56 -3.26
C CYS A 109 -17.40 2.14 -2.07
N LEU A 110 -18.69 2.47 -2.12
CA LEU A 110 -19.75 1.99 -1.22
C LEU A 110 -19.99 0.49 -1.41
N LEU A 111 -18.97 -0.34 -1.17
CA LEU A 111 -19.09 -1.79 -1.16
C LEU A 111 -18.55 -2.32 0.17
N GLY A 112 -19.41 -2.27 1.20
CA GLY A 112 -19.34 -3.14 2.38
C GLY A 112 -18.19 -2.98 3.37
N HIS A 113 -17.16 -2.17 3.09
CA HIS A 113 -16.05 -1.95 4.02
C HIS A 113 -16.34 -0.79 4.98
N GLN A 114 -17.07 -1.07 6.07
CA GLN A 114 -17.06 -0.20 7.26
C GLN A 114 -15.64 -0.21 7.87
N ALA A 115 -14.80 0.76 7.51
CA ALA A 115 -13.58 1.07 8.26
C ALA A 115 -12.94 2.44 7.98
N VAL A 116 -13.59 3.39 7.28
CA VAL A 116 -13.18 4.79 7.37
C VAL A 116 -14.14 5.46 8.33
N PRO A 117 -13.74 5.75 9.59
CA PRO A 117 -14.55 6.56 10.48
C PRO A 117 -14.86 7.87 9.76
N ARG A 118 -16.15 8.22 9.64
CA ARG A 118 -16.53 9.59 9.25
C ARG A 118 -16.05 10.51 10.37
N HIS A 119 -14.84 11.05 10.24
CA HIS A 119 -14.32 12.07 11.15
C HIS A 119 -14.70 13.50 10.71
N GLN A 120 -15.71 13.64 9.84
CA GLN A 120 -16.37 14.91 9.57
C GLN A 120 -17.79 14.82 10.09
N ASP A 121 -17.97 15.10 11.38
CA ASP A 121 -19.23 15.53 11.99
C ASP A 121 -18.89 16.08 13.39
N GLN A 122 -18.25 17.26 13.44
CA GLN A 122 -18.33 18.25 14.52
C GLN A 122 -17.35 19.40 14.26
N VAL A 123 -17.75 20.35 13.41
CA VAL A 123 -17.44 21.76 13.67
C VAL A 123 -18.78 22.46 13.74
N SER A 124 -19.46 22.29 14.87
CA SER A 124 -20.43 23.28 15.33
C SER A 124 -19.62 24.38 15.99
N VAL A 125 -19.45 25.51 15.33
CA VAL A 125 -19.05 26.75 16.01
C VAL A 125 -19.94 27.87 15.49
N ALA A 126 -20.84 28.26 16.40
CA ALA A 126 -21.62 29.49 16.57
C ALA A 126 -21.95 30.36 15.33
#